data_AF-A0A6B2Z3X3-F1
#
_entry.id   AF-A0A6B2Z3X3-F1
#
_cell.length_a   1.000
_cell.length_b   1.000
_cell.length_c   1.000
_cell.angle_alpha   90.00
_cell.angle_beta   90.00
_cell.angle_gamma   90.00
#
_symmetry.space_group_name_H-M   'P 1'
#
loop_
_entity.id
_entity.type
_entity.pdbx_description
1 polymer ?
#
loop_
_entity_poly.entity_id
_entity_poly.type
_entity_poly.pdbx_seq_one_letter_code
_entity_poly.pdbx_strand_id
1 'polypeptide(L)'
;MRLNAAGTAPGESGTGGDLVVHQDDLGAVGNEAFRVHGALQKHADIAGAGMDKAGAGTTARAAAELKSRNFDAGTELFTTLEVWTSQVKTVLQMCAHISNHLDYSKKSHAKDEVEIASALTRRDGSAVPVSELLKYVK
;
A
#
# COMPACT_ATOMS: atom_id res chain seq x y z
N MET A 1 8.11 12.23 3.77
CA MET A 1 6.73 12.22 3.26
C MET A 1 5.82 12.66 4.41
N ARG A 2 5.10 13.78 4.31
CA ARG A 2 4.23 14.29 5.38
C ARG A 2 2.77 14.00 5.03
N LEU A 3 2.07 13.29 5.92
CA LEU A 3 0.66 12.95 5.77
C LEU A 3 -0.20 13.92 6.58
N ASN A 4 -1.11 14.58 5.88
CA ASN A 4 -2.37 15.20 6.32
C ASN A 4 -2.34 16.12 7.56
N ALA A 5 -2.40 17.42 7.31
CA ALA A 5 -2.89 18.40 8.26
C ALA A 5 -4.42 18.26 8.37
N ALA A 6 -4.89 17.51 9.37
CA ALA A 6 -6.24 17.68 9.88
C ALA A 6 -6.35 19.07 10.51
N GLY A 7 -7.50 19.72 10.32
CA GLY A 7 -7.70 21.15 10.50
C GLY A 7 -7.19 21.74 11.82
N THR A 8 -6.59 22.92 11.70
CA THR A 8 -6.05 23.70 12.80
C THR A 8 -7.17 24.24 13.68
N ALA A 9 -7.47 23.58 14.80
CA ALA A 9 -8.19 24.19 15.91
C ALA A 9 -7.20 25.00 16.78
N PRO A 10 -7.48 26.27 17.11
CA PRO A 10 -6.58 27.07 17.92
C PRO A 10 -6.76 26.72 19.40
N GLY A 11 -5.73 26.15 20.01
CA GLY A 11 -5.62 26.05 21.46
C GLY A 11 -5.87 24.67 22.06
N GLU A 12 -5.11 23.68 21.62
CA GLU A 12 -4.77 22.57 22.51
C GLU A 12 -3.32 22.20 22.24
N SER A 13 -2.46 22.48 23.23
CA SER A 13 -1.11 21.93 23.33
C SER A 13 -1.23 20.42 23.57
N GLY A 14 -1.65 19.69 22.54
CA GLY A 14 -1.55 18.25 22.49
C GLY A 14 -0.07 17.91 22.48
N THR A 15 0.38 17.24 23.54
CA THR A 15 1.61 16.44 23.51
C THR A 15 1.62 15.67 22.21
N GLY A 16 2.44 16.10 21.25
CA GLY A 16 2.63 15.38 20.00
C GLY A 16 3.08 14.00 20.38
N GLY A 17 2.18 13.02 20.27
CA GLY A 17 2.53 11.63 20.48
C GLY A 17 3.71 11.34 19.57
N ASP A 18 4.84 10.95 20.17
CA ASP A 18 6.00 10.55 19.41
C ASP A 18 5.58 9.35 18.56
N LEU A 19 5.43 9.58 17.24
CA LEU A 19 5.05 8.54 16.31
C LEU A 19 6.28 7.67 16.04
N VAL A 20 6.65 6.87 17.04
CA VAL A 20 7.68 5.85 16.94
C VAL A 20 7.10 4.69 16.15
N VAL A 21 7.75 4.34 15.04
CA VAL A 21 7.39 3.20 14.20
C VAL A 21 8.56 2.23 14.13
N HIS A 22 8.29 0.93 14.31
CA HIS A 22 9.33 -0.10 14.21
C HIS A 22 9.30 -0.78 12.84
N GLN A 23 10.46 -1.28 12.40
CA GLN A 23 10.61 -1.97 11.11
C GLN A 23 9.71 -3.19 10.97
N ASP A 24 9.46 -3.90 12.07
CA ASP A 24 8.56 -5.06 12.08
C ASP A 24 7.11 -4.65 11.89
N ASP A 25 6.68 -3.53 12.49
CA ASP A 25 5.33 -3.00 12.32
C ASP A 25 5.08 -2.57 10.86
N LEU A 26 6.06 -1.88 10.25
CA LEU A 26 5.99 -1.50 8.83
C LEU A 26 5.98 -2.75 7.93
N GLY A 27 6.75 -3.78 8.27
CA GLY A 27 6.73 -5.06 7.58
C GLY A 27 5.38 -5.76 7.67
N ALA A 28 4.74 -5.74 8.85
CA ALA A 28 3.42 -6.32 9.05
C ALA A 28 2.34 -5.61 8.22
N VAL A 29 2.35 -4.27 8.18
CA VAL A 29 1.43 -3.48 7.36
C VAL A 29 1.63 -3.76 5.86
N GLY A 30 2.89 -3.80 5.40
CA GLY A 30 3.19 -4.12 4.00
C GLY A 30 2.69 -5.52 3.61
N ASN A 31 2.91 -6.52 4.47
CA ASN A 31 2.43 -7.88 4.25
C ASN A 31 0.90 -7.96 4.23
N GLU A 32 0.20 -7.24 5.12
CA GLU A 32 -1.27 -7.23 5.09
C GLU A 32 -1.81 -6.56 3.83
N ALA A 33 -1.19 -5.46 3.37
CA ALA A 33 -1.54 -4.84 2.10
C ALA A 33 -1.38 -5.81 0.91
N PHE A 34 -0.32 -6.62 0.91
CA PHE A 34 -0.12 -7.68 -0.09
C PHE A 34 -1.21 -8.75 -0.04
N ARG A 35 -1.61 -9.19 1.16
CA ARG A 35 -2.69 -10.17 1.35
C ARG A 35 -4.03 -9.63 0.87
N VAL A 36 -4.37 -8.40 1.24
CA VAL A 36 -5.60 -7.73 0.80
C VAL A 36 -5.60 -7.56 -0.72
N HIS A 37 -4.48 -7.17 -1.32
CA HIS A 37 -4.34 -7.11 -2.78
C HIS A 37 -4.69 -8.46 -3.45
N GLY A 38 -4.09 -9.55 -2.99
CA GLY A 38 -4.38 -10.89 -3.54
C GLY A 38 -5.83 -11.32 -3.36
N ALA A 39 -6.43 -11.04 -2.20
CA ALA A 39 -7.83 -11.34 -1.94
C ALA A 39 -8.78 -10.54 -2.84
N LEU A 40 -8.56 -9.22 -2.98
CA LEU A 40 -9.33 -8.37 -3.88
C LEU A 40 -9.21 -8.81 -5.33
N GLN A 41 -8.01 -9.14 -5.79
CA GLN A 41 -7.80 -9.62 -7.16
C GLN A 41 -8.61 -10.89 -7.43
N LYS A 42 -8.62 -11.82 -6.47
CA LYS A 42 -9.32 -13.11 -6.62
C LYS A 42 -10.84 -12.99 -6.54
N HIS A 43 -11.35 -12.12 -5.67
CA HIS A 43 -12.76 -12.11 -5.29
C HIS A 43 -13.56 -10.93 -5.85
N ALA A 44 -12.90 -9.84 -6.22
CA ALA A 44 -13.56 -8.63 -6.69
C ALA A 44 -13.44 -8.41 -8.21
N ASP A 45 -12.60 -9.17 -8.92
CA ASP A 45 -12.58 -9.18 -10.38
C ASP A 45 -13.77 -9.97 -10.95
N ILE A 46 -14.92 -9.30 -10.99
CA ILE A 46 -16.18 -9.84 -11.54
C ILE A 46 -16.37 -9.49 -13.02
N ALA A 47 -15.47 -8.68 -13.58
CA ALA A 47 -15.49 -8.29 -15.00
C ALA A 47 -14.68 -9.28 -15.87
N GLY A 48 -13.72 -9.99 -15.27
CA GLY A 48 -12.93 -11.05 -15.88
C GLY A 48 -13.77 -12.24 -16.37
N ALA A 49 -13.09 -13.34 -16.69
CA ALA A 49 -13.73 -14.48 -17.35
C ALA A 49 -14.91 -15.05 -16.53
N GLY A 50 -16.01 -15.41 -17.20
CA GLY A 50 -17.20 -15.99 -16.57
C GLY A 50 -16.93 -17.32 -15.85
N MET A 51 -17.96 -17.95 -15.27
CA MET A 51 -17.82 -19.23 -14.56
C MET A 51 -17.20 -20.36 -15.41
N ASP A 52 -17.32 -20.27 -16.74
CA ASP A 52 -16.72 -21.14 -17.75
C ASP A 52 -15.27 -20.78 -18.10
N LYS A 53 -14.69 -19.76 -17.45
CA LYS A 53 -13.36 -19.20 -17.70
C LYS A 53 -13.14 -18.71 -19.14
N ALA A 54 -14.22 -18.42 -19.87
CA ALA A 54 -14.16 -17.92 -21.24
C ALA A 54 -14.88 -16.58 -21.39
N GLY A 55 -14.36 -15.68 -22.21
CA GLY A 55 -15.04 -14.45 -22.62
C GLY A 55 -15.42 -13.51 -21.46
N ALA A 56 -16.58 -12.85 -21.57
CA ALA A 56 -17.05 -11.87 -20.60
C ALA A 56 -17.56 -12.50 -19.29
N GLY A 57 -17.42 -11.78 -18.17
CA GLY A 57 -17.91 -12.17 -16.86
C GLY A 57 -19.42 -12.39 -16.80
N THR A 58 -19.89 -13.12 -15.77
CA THR A 58 -21.32 -13.41 -15.58
C THR A 58 -22.17 -12.15 -15.50
N THR A 59 -21.69 -11.11 -14.81
CA THR A 59 -22.38 -9.81 -14.71
C THR A 59 -22.50 -9.13 -16.06
N ALA A 60 -21.44 -9.13 -16.87
CA ALA A 60 -21.44 -8.54 -18.21
C ALA A 60 -22.41 -9.28 -19.16
N ARG A 61 -22.47 -10.62 -19.07
CA ARG A 61 -23.41 -11.43 -19.84
C ARG A 61 -24.86 -11.17 -19.43
N ALA A 62 -25.14 -11.06 -18.12
CA ALA A 62 -26.47 -10.72 -17.63
C ALA A 62 -26.91 -9.32 -18.08
N ALA A 63 -26.00 -8.34 -18.02
CA ALA A 63 -26.24 -6.99 -18.53
C ALA A 63 -26.55 -7.00 -20.03
N ALA A 64 -25.79 -7.76 -20.82
CA ALA A 64 -26.03 -7.94 -22.25
C ALA A 64 -27.39 -8.59 -22.55
N GLU A 65 -27.78 -9.61 -21.79
CA GLU A 65 -29.06 -10.31 -21.95
C GLU A 65 -30.27 -9.44 -21.57
N LEU A 66 -30.15 -8.66 -20.48
CA LEU A 66 -31.19 -7.69 -20.12
C LEU A 66 -31.33 -6.61 -21.20
N LYS A 67 -30.21 -6.11 -21.71
CA LYS A 67 -30.17 -5.11 -22.78
C LYS A 67 -30.76 -5.66 -24.09
N SER A 68 -30.45 -6.91 -24.47
CA SER A 68 -30.98 -7.54 -25.69
C SER A 68 -32.51 -7.70 -25.66
N ARG A 69 -33.08 -7.77 -24.45
CA ARG A 69 -34.52 -7.84 -24.20
C ARG A 69 -35.17 -6.47 -23.95
N ASN A 70 -34.46 -5.37 -24.23
CA ASN A 70 -34.93 -3.99 -24.03
C ASN A 70 -35.25 -3.61 -22.58
N PHE A 71 -34.61 -4.25 -21.59
CA PHE A 71 -34.66 -3.78 -20.21
C PHE A 71 -33.58 -2.71 -19.98
N ASP A 72 -33.98 -1.51 -19.56
CA ASP A 72 -33.07 -0.40 -19.21
C ASP A 72 -32.04 -0.82 -18.14
N ALA A 73 -32.43 -1.73 -17.24
CA ALA A 73 -31.57 -2.32 -16.23
C ALA A 73 -30.29 -2.97 -16.82
N GLY A 74 -30.30 -3.40 -18.08
CA GLY A 74 -29.10 -3.93 -18.74
C GLY A 74 -28.02 -2.86 -18.94
N THR A 75 -28.39 -1.66 -19.35
CA THR A 75 -27.44 -0.53 -19.51
C THR A 75 -26.92 -0.08 -18.15
N GLU A 76 -27.80 0.08 -17.16
CA GLU A 76 -27.42 0.47 -15.80
C GLU A 76 -26.50 -0.56 -15.13
N LEU A 77 -26.73 -1.85 -15.37
CA LEU A 77 -25.86 -2.91 -14.86
C LEU A 77 -24.47 -2.89 -15.50
N PHE A 78 -24.36 -2.52 -16.79
CA PHE A 78 -23.06 -2.28 -17.43
C PHE A 78 -22.31 -1.12 -16.77
N THR A 79 -22.96 0.03 -16.60
CA THR A 79 -22.36 1.19 -15.94
C THR A 79 -21.92 0.85 -14.51
N THR A 80 -22.75 0.11 -13.78
CA THR A 80 -22.41 -0.38 -12.43
C THR A 80 -21.16 -1.26 -12.45
N LEU A 81 -21.06 -2.18 -13.43
CA LEU A 81 -19.89 -3.05 -13.60
C LEU A 81 -18.63 -2.26 -13.94
N GLU A 82 -18.71 -1.22 -14.78
CA GLU A 82 -17.59 -0.35 -15.13
C GLU A 82 -17.08 0.42 -13.90
N VAL A 83 -17.99 1.03 -13.14
CA VAL A 83 -17.65 1.75 -11.89
C VAL A 83 -17.02 0.80 -10.89
N TRP A 84 -17.62 -0.37 -10.66
CA TRP A 84 -17.05 -1.40 -9.77
C TRP A 84 -15.62 -1.77 -10.18
N THR A 85 -15.43 -2.08 -11.48
CA THR A 85 -14.12 -2.46 -12.02
C THR A 85 -13.09 -1.35 -11.81
N SER A 86 -13.47 -0.09 -12.02
CA SER A 86 -12.61 1.06 -11.78
C SER A 86 -12.21 1.16 -10.31
N GLN A 87 -13.17 1.08 -9.38
CA GLN A 87 -12.90 1.18 -7.94
C GLN A 87 -12.02 0.05 -7.43
N VAL A 88 -12.28 -1.20 -7.86
CA VAL A 88 -11.44 -2.36 -7.50
C VAL A 88 -10.01 -2.15 -7.99
N LYS A 89 -9.81 -1.68 -9.22
CA LYS A 89 -8.48 -1.37 -9.76
C LYS A 89 -7.76 -0.29 -8.94
N THR A 90 -8.46 0.77 -8.55
CA THR A 90 -7.90 1.82 -7.69
C THR A 90 -7.43 1.27 -6.36
N VAL A 91 -8.26 0.48 -5.67
CA VAL A 91 -7.87 -0.11 -4.37
C VAL A 91 -6.71 -1.10 -4.53
N LEU A 92 -6.70 -1.92 -5.57
CA LEU A 92 -5.57 -2.81 -5.89
C LEU A 92 -4.27 -2.02 -6.07
N GLN A 93 -4.30 -0.93 -6.86
CA GLN A 93 -3.13 -0.07 -7.05
C GLN A 93 -2.65 0.55 -5.73
N MET A 94 -3.57 0.97 -4.86
CA MET A 94 -3.22 1.51 -3.54
C MET A 94 -2.58 0.46 -2.63
N CYS A 95 -3.13 -0.76 -2.57
CA CYS A 95 -2.54 -1.85 -1.79
C CYS A 95 -1.15 -2.22 -2.31
N ALA A 96 -0.99 -2.31 -3.64
CA ALA A 96 0.31 -2.56 -4.26
C ALA A 96 1.31 -1.43 -3.94
N HIS A 97 0.87 -0.17 -4.02
CA HIS A 97 1.71 0.99 -3.69
C HIS A 97 2.17 0.96 -2.23
N ILE A 98 1.27 0.69 -1.28
CA ILE A 98 1.61 0.58 0.15
C ILE A 98 2.61 -0.55 0.37
N SER A 99 2.32 -1.75 -0.14
CA SER A 99 3.19 -2.92 -0.01
C SER A 99 4.60 -2.64 -0.55
N ASN A 100 4.68 -2.09 -1.77
CA ASN A 100 5.96 -1.79 -2.42
C ASN A 100 6.73 -0.69 -1.71
N HIS A 101 6.04 0.37 -1.27
CA HIS A 101 6.67 1.49 -0.57
C HIS A 101 7.28 1.04 0.76
N LEU A 102 6.56 0.24 1.54
CA LEU A 102 7.04 -0.23 2.84
C LEU A 102 8.19 -1.24 2.70
N ASP A 103 8.14 -2.14 1.71
CA ASP A 103 9.27 -3.02 1.37
C ASP A 103 10.52 -2.22 0.97
N TYR A 104 10.34 -1.17 0.17
CA TYR A 104 11.43 -0.26 -0.18
C TYR A 104 11.99 0.47 1.05
N SER A 105 11.14 1.07 1.89
CA SER A 105 11.57 1.77 3.10
C SER A 105 12.37 0.85 4.03
N LYS A 106 11.91 -0.39 4.22
CA LYS A 106 12.63 -1.39 5.03
C LYS A 106 14.00 -1.71 4.47
N LYS A 107 14.10 -1.93 3.15
CA LYS A 107 15.39 -2.20 2.47
C LYS A 107 16.34 -1.02 2.52
N SER A 108 15.84 0.20 2.34
CA SER A 108 16.65 1.42 2.42
C SER A 108 17.23 1.61 3.81
N HIS A 109 16.41 1.52 4.86
CA HIS A 109 16.91 1.67 6.23
C HIS A 109 17.89 0.57 6.62
N ALA A 110 17.65 -0.68 6.23
CA ALA A 110 18.61 -1.76 6.47
C ALA A 110 19.97 -1.50 5.78
N LYS A 111 19.95 -0.91 4.57
CA LYS A 111 21.18 -0.50 3.87
C LYS A 111 21.87 0.65 4.60
N ASP A 112 21.13 1.67 5.00
CA ASP A 112 21.67 2.81 5.75
C ASP A 112 22.33 2.35 7.06
N GLU A 113 21.73 1.40 7.77
CA GLU A 113 22.27 0.83 9.01
C GLU A 113 23.61 0.12 8.78
N VAL A 114 23.76 -0.61 7.66
CA VAL A 114 25.02 -1.26 7.27
C VAL A 114 26.07 -0.21 6.90
N GLU A 115 25.70 0.83 6.16
CA GLU A 115 26.61 1.93 5.81
C GLU A 115 27.11 2.66 7.06
N ILE A 116 26.20 3.01 7.98
CA ILE A 116 26.54 3.64 9.26
C ILE A 116 27.44 2.73 10.10
N ALA A 117 27.09 1.45 10.26
CA ALA A 117 27.92 0.51 11.02
C ALA A 117 29.33 0.38 10.41
N SER A 118 29.43 0.35 9.08
CA SER A 118 30.73 0.32 8.38
C SER A 118 31.56 1.58 8.60
N ALA A 119 30.93 2.76 8.61
CA ALA A 119 31.59 4.04 8.84
C ALA A 119 32.03 4.22 10.31
N LEU A 120 31.29 3.61 11.24
CA LEU A 120 31.55 3.66 12.69
C LEU A 120 32.41 2.49 13.19
N THR A 121 33.06 1.76 12.28
CA THR A 121 34.00 0.68 12.63
C THR A 121 35.42 1.06 12.20
N ARG A 122 36.40 0.84 13.09
CA ARG A 122 37.81 1.02 12.77
C ARG A 122 38.30 -0.04 11.80
N ARG A 123 39.47 0.19 11.20
CA ARG A 123 40.12 -0.75 10.27
C ARG A 123 40.41 -2.13 10.89
N ASP A 124 40.46 -2.24 12.22
CA ASP A 124 40.64 -3.49 12.97
C ASP A 124 39.32 -4.21 13.32
N GLY A 125 38.17 -3.68 12.87
CA GLY A 125 36.85 -4.24 13.17
C GLY A 125 36.27 -3.81 14.52
N SER A 126 36.99 -3.02 15.33
CA SER A 126 36.48 -2.50 16.60
C SER A 126 35.59 -1.27 16.40
N ALA A 127 34.59 -1.10 17.27
CA ALA A 127 33.73 0.08 17.25
C ALA A 127 34.53 1.38 17.51
N VAL A 128 34.16 2.46 16.83
CA VAL A 128 34.71 3.79 17.11
C VAL A 128 34.21 4.25 18.50
N PRO A 129 35.10 4.68 19.41
CA PRO A 129 34.71 5.08 20.76
C PRO A 129 34.00 6.44 20.74
N VAL A 130 33.06 6.64 21.66
CA VAL A 130 32.26 7.87 21.78
C VAL A 130 33.13 9.12 21.90
N SER A 131 34.29 9.03 22.58
CA SER A 131 35.24 10.14 22.70
C SER A 131 35.79 10.64 21.36
N GLU A 132 35.88 9.79 20.34
CA GLU A 132 36.29 10.18 18.99
C GLU A 132 35.12 10.79 18.21
N LEU A 133 33.90 10.28 18.39
CA LEU A 133 32.69 10.84 17.76
C LEU A 133 32.37 12.24 18.26
N LEU A 134 32.56 12.48 19.56
CA LEU A 134 32.36 13.78 20.20
C LEU A 134 33.29 14.88 19.65
N LYS A 135 34.37 14.54 18.95
CA LYS A 135 35.23 15.54 18.28
C LYS A 135 34.55 16.18 17.05
N TYR A 136 33.53 15.53 16.49
CA TYR A 136 32.83 15.96 15.27
C TYR A 136 31.46 16.60 15.54
N VAL A 137 30.93 16.49 16.76
CA VAL A 137 29.64 17.06 17.16
C VAL A 137 29.94 18.28 18.04
N LYS A 138 29.55 19.48 17.58
CA LYS A 138 29.68 20.75 18.33
C LYS A 138 28.53 20.93 19.32
#